data_AF-A0A2K9Z401-F1
#
_entry.id   AF-A0A2K9Z401-F1
#
_cell.length_a   1.000
_cell.length_b   1.000
_cell.length_c   1.000
_cell.angle_alpha   90.00
_cell.angle_beta   90.00
_cell.angle_gamma   90.00
#
_symmetry.space_group_name_H-M   'P 1'
#
loop_
_entity.id
_entity.type
_entity.pdbx_description
1 polymer ?
#
loop_
_entity_poly.entity_id
_entity_poly.type
_entity_poly.pdbx_seq_one_letter_code
_entity_poly.pdbx_strand_id
1 'polypeptide(L)'
;MFRSSCLATLICSVPLAAVAQSPNYCRNSFKQNEPIELRFMGLEYQILAFALAEKYCGAKPKSLKSRFLGYLEKNGCGPGTEIYSQVGAAIARMEGSSLKIIDMGAEENVAMSRQQVEEWASNTVAEFGGCEALTKAHDVEN
;
A
#
# COMPACT_ATOMS: atom_id res chain seq x y z
N MET A 1 22.14 26.77 -64.53
CA MET A 1 22.66 27.26 -63.24
C MET A 1 21.59 27.02 -62.19
N PHE A 2 21.92 26.20 -61.19
CA PHE A 2 21.07 25.77 -60.08
C PHE A 2 20.68 26.94 -59.17
N ARG A 3 19.48 26.86 -58.56
CA ARG A 3 19.24 27.12 -57.12
C ARG A 3 17.78 26.83 -56.72
N SER A 4 17.52 25.60 -56.29
CA SER A 4 16.41 25.28 -55.39
C SER A 4 16.77 25.77 -54.00
N SER A 5 15.94 26.66 -53.44
CA SER A 5 16.05 27.10 -52.05
C SER A 5 15.38 26.07 -51.14
N CYS A 6 16.16 25.16 -50.56
CA CYS A 6 15.69 24.30 -49.47
C CYS A 6 15.63 25.11 -48.17
N LEU A 7 14.42 25.43 -47.73
CA LEU A 7 14.12 25.99 -46.42
C LEU A 7 14.21 24.85 -45.39
N ALA A 8 15.35 24.73 -44.72
CA ALA A 8 15.53 23.77 -43.62
C ALA A 8 14.96 24.37 -42.33
N THR A 9 13.69 24.10 -42.05
CA THR A 9 13.09 24.33 -40.72
C THR A 9 13.72 23.34 -39.73
N LEU A 10 14.69 23.82 -38.96
CA LEU A 10 15.16 23.19 -37.74
C LEU A 10 14.01 23.19 -36.72
N ILE A 11 13.27 22.09 -36.67
CA ILE A 11 12.38 21.78 -35.56
C ILE A 11 13.31 21.44 -34.40
N CYS A 12 13.51 22.40 -33.48
CA CYS A 12 14.08 22.13 -32.16
C CYS A 12 13.13 21.18 -31.43
N SER A 13 13.36 19.89 -31.61
CA SER A 13 12.80 18.83 -30.76
C SER A 13 13.36 19.07 -29.36
N VAL A 14 12.65 19.84 -28.54
CA VAL A 14 12.89 19.85 -27.09
C VAL A 14 12.72 18.40 -26.65
N PRO A 15 13.76 17.71 -26.17
CA PRO A 15 13.53 16.43 -25.55
C PRO A 15 12.71 16.73 -24.30
N LEU A 16 11.40 16.42 -24.38
CA LEU A 16 10.61 16.17 -23.18
C LEU A 16 11.42 15.14 -22.41
N ALA A 17 12.08 15.58 -21.34
CA ALA A 17 12.66 14.68 -20.37
C ALA A 17 11.48 13.83 -19.90
N ALA A 18 11.37 12.61 -20.43
CA ALA A 18 10.57 11.58 -19.82
C ALA A 18 11.06 11.55 -18.37
N VAL A 19 10.20 11.93 -17.44
CA VAL A 19 10.44 11.74 -16.01
C VAL A 19 10.66 10.25 -15.85
N ALA A 20 11.93 9.84 -15.89
CA ALA A 20 12.33 8.47 -15.72
C ALA A 20 11.93 8.13 -14.30
N GLN A 21 10.83 7.39 -14.18
CA GLN A 21 10.41 6.83 -12.90
C GLN A 21 11.62 6.16 -12.27
N SER A 22 11.84 6.42 -10.98
CA SER A 22 12.93 5.80 -10.24
C SER A 22 12.97 4.30 -10.56
N PRO A 23 14.16 3.68 -10.72
CA PRO A 23 14.26 2.22 -10.87
C PRO A 23 13.54 1.45 -9.74
N ASN A 24 13.27 2.12 -8.62
CA ASN A 24 12.60 1.59 -7.43
C ASN A 24 11.11 2.01 -7.32
N TYR A 25 10.51 2.63 -8.33
CA TYR A 25 9.21 3.31 -8.24
C TYR A 25 8.05 2.42 -7.78
N CYS A 26 8.11 1.10 -7.97
CA CYS A 26 7.11 0.13 -7.48
C CYS A 26 7.72 -0.97 -6.59
N ARG A 27 8.84 -0.63 -5.95
CA ARG A 27 9.61 -1.52 -5.08
C ARG A 27 9.48 -1.04 -3.64
N ASN A 28 9.34 -1.96 -2.70
CA ASN A 28 9.29 -1.64 -1.27
C ASN A 28 10.59 -2.03 -0.56
N SER A 29 11.36 -2.95 -1.13
CA SER A 29 12.69 -3.29 -0.67
C SER A 29 13.72 -2.23 -1.09
N PHE A 30 14.63 -1.90 -0.18
CA PHE A 30 15.71 -0.95 -0.40
C PHE A 30 17.06 -1.62 -0.14
N LYS A 31 18.10 -1.25 -0.90
CA LYS A 31 19.48 -1.60 -0.55
C LYS A 31 20.14 -0.43 0.19
N GLN A 32 21.24 -0.73 0.87
CA GLN A 32 22.02 0.29 1.55
C GLN A 32 22.49 1.35 0.53
N ASN A 33 22.28 2.63 0.85
CA ASN A 33 22.58 3.80 0.01
C ASN A 33 21.72 3.97 -1.25
N GLU A 34 20.58 3.28 -1.38
CA GLU A 34 19.58 3.59 -2.42
C GLU A 34 18.54 4.61 -1.90
N PRO A 35 17.98 5.46 -2.78
CA PRO A 35 16.82 6.28 -2.44
C PRO A 35 15.65 5.39 -2.02
N ILE A 36 15.03 5.71 -0.87
CA ILE A 36 13.88 4.98 -0.34
C ILE A 36 12.61 5.51 -1.01
N GLU A 37 11.77 4.60 -1.49
CA GLU A 37 10.42 4.93 -1.96
C GLU A 37 9.46 5.02 -0.77
N LEU A 38 9.01 6.23 -0.44
CA LEU A 38 8.20 6.48 0.75
C LEU A 38 6.69 6.50 0.47
N ARG A 39 6.24 6.55 -0.79
CA ARG A 39 4.82 6.73 -1.13
C ARG A 39 3.92 5.57 -0.69
N PHE A 40 4.49 4.38 -0.61
CA PHE A 40 3.79 3.16 -0.22
C PHE A 40 4.16 2.70 1.19
N MET A 41 5.02 3.45 1.87
CA MET A 41 5.35 3.22 3.26
C MET A 41 4.08 3.42 4.11
N GLY A 42 3.80 2.44 4.97
CA GLY A 42 2.61 2.48 5.83
C GLY A 42 1.34 1.88 5.22
N LEU A 43 1.34 1.38 3.97
CA LEU A 43 0.18 0.65 3.43
C LEU A 43 -0.16 -0.58 4.29
N GLU A 44 0.85 -1.31 4.78
CA GLU A 44 0.62 -2.46 5.66
C GLU A 44 0.00 -2.05 7.01
N TYR A 45 0.43 -0.94 7.60
CA TYR A 45 -0.19 -0.36 8.80
C TYR A 45 -1.63 0.08 8.56
N GLN A 46 -1.94 0.62 7.38
CA GLN A 46 -3.31 0.96 7.01
C GLN A 46 -4.18 -0.29 6.83
N ILE A 47 -3.65 -1.36 6.23
CA ILE A 47 -4.36 -2.64 6.10
C ILE A 47 -4.66 -3.21 7.50
N LEU A 48 -3.70 -3.15 8.43
CA LEU A 48 -3.90 -3.53 9.83
C LEU A 48 -5.01 -2.71 10.49
N ALA A 49 -4.99 -1.38 10.34
CA ALA A 49 -6.02 -0.49 10.88
C ALA A 49 -7.42 -0.85 10.35
N PHE A 50 -7.54 -1.17 9.06
CA PHE A 50 -8.79 -1.65 8.46
C PHE A 50 -9.24 -2.99 9.07
N ALA A 51 -8.32 -3.95 9.22
CA ALA A 51 -8.64 -5.24 9.80
C ALA A 51 -9.09 -5.12 11.27
N LEU A 52 -8.48 -4.21 12.04
CA LEU A 52 -8.90 -3.90 13.42
C LEU A 52 -10.27 -3.23 13.46
N ALA A 53 -10.55 -2.30 12.54
CA ALA A 53 -11.87 -1.67 12.43
C ALA A 53 -12.96 -2.73 12.25
N GLU A 54 -12.76 -3.68 11.35
CA GLU A 54 -13.74 -4.75 11.08
C GLU A 54 -13.84 -5.77 12.20
N LYS A 55 -12.70 -6.31 12.66
CA LYS A 55 -12.66 -7.51 13.51
C LYS A 55 -12.75 -7.20 15.00
N TYR A 56 -12.33 -6.02 15.43
CA TYR A 56 -12.37 -5.60 16.83
C TYR A 56 -13.42 -4.51 17.06
N CYS A 57 -13.47 -3.48 16.21
CA CYS A 57 -14.38 -2.35 16.39
C CYS A 57 -15.79 -2.56 15.79
N GLY A 58 -16.00 -3.65 15.06
CA GLY A 58 -17.32 -4.01 14.51
C GLY A 58 -17.73 -3.24 13.25
N ALA A 59 -16.78 -2.63 12.54
CA ALA A 59 -17.04 -2.03 11.23
C ALA A 59 -17.50 -3.12 10.23
N LYS A 60 -18.37 -2.74 9.29
CA LYS A 60 -18.87 -3.67 8.29
C LYS A 60 -17.76 -4.07 7.32
N PRO A 61 -17.48 -5.36 7.07
CA PRO A 61 -16.39 -5.77 6.19
C PRO A 61 -16.45 -5.16 4.79
N LYS A 62 -15.32 -4.66 4.30
CA LYS A 62 -15.13 -4.12 2.94
C LYS A 62 -13.94 -4.79 2.27
N SER A 63 -13.97 -4.89 0.94
CA SER A 63 -12.82 -5.44 0.23
C SER A 63 -11.64 -4.47 0.24
N LEU A 64 -10.56 -4.85 0.93
CA LEU A 64 -9.29 -4.14 0.97
C LEU A 64 -8.61 -4.17 -0.41
N LYS A 65 -8.82 -5.22 -1.21
CA LYS A 65 -8.26 -5.33 -2.57
C LYS A 65 -8.61 -4.12 -3.43
N SER A 66 -9.89 -3.77 -3.53
CA SER A 66 -10.33 -2.64 -4.36
C SER A 66 -9.70 -1.32 -3.90
N ARG A 67 -9.54 -1.14 -2.59
CA ARG A 67 -8.99 0.10 -2.02
C ARG A 67 -7.49 0.22 -2.26
N PHE A 68 -6.73 -0.78 -1.81
CA PHE A 68 -5.27 -0.71 -1.73
C PHE A 68 -4.61 -1.08 -3.06
N LEU A 69 -5.07 -2.14 -3.74
CA LEU A 69 -4.52 -2.50 -5.06
C LEU A 69 -4.95 -1.48 -6.12
N GLY A 70 -6.19 -0.98 -6.04
CA GLY A 70 -6.65 0.10 -6.91
C GLY A 70 -5.85 1.40 -6.71
N TYR A 71 -5.43 1.73 -5.48
CA TYR A 71 -4.52 2.85 -5.23
C TYR A 71 -3.15 2.64 -5.88
N LEU A 72 -2.58 1.44 -5.80
CA LEU A 72 -1.31 1.13 -6.45
C LEU A 72 -1.40 1.23 -7.98
N GLU A 73 -2.47 0.68 -8.57
CA GLU A 73 -2.72 0.77 -10.02
C GLU A 73 -2.85 2.22 -10.50
N LYS A 74 -3.62 3.05 -9.78
CA LYS A 74 -3.75 4.49 -10.06
C LYS A 74 -2.41 5.23 -10.01
N ASN A 75 -1.44 4.73 -9.23
CA ASN A 75 -0.09 5.28 -9.13
C ASN A 75 0.92 4.65 -10.10
N GLY A 76 0.47 3.74 -10.99
CA GLY A 76 1.31 3.08 -11.98
C GLY A 76 1.98 1.79 -11.51
N CYS A 77 1.60 1.27 -10.34
CA CYS A 77 2.12 0.03 -9.77
C CYS A 77 1.07 -1.07 -9.85
N GLY A 78 0.93 -1.68 -11.03
CA GLY A 78 -0.05 -2.75 -11.26
C GLY A 78 0.44 -4.17 -10.92
N PRO A 79 -0.32 -5.19 -11.34
CA PRO A 79 0.07 -6.59 -11.24
C PRO A 79 1.47 -6.84 -11.82
N GLY A 80 2.27 -7.68 -11.14
CA GLY A 80 3.65 -7.99 -11.51
C GLY A 80 4.72 -7.09 -10.87
N THR A 81 4.32 -6.01 -10.18
CA THR A 81 5.24 -5.22 -9.36
C THR A 81 5.43 -5.82 -7.96
N GLU A 82 6.57 -5.53 -7.35
CA GLU A 82 6.90 -6.02 -5.99
C GLU A 82 5.87 -5.52 -4.97
N ILE A 83 5.60 -4.20 -4.96
CA ILE A 83 4.66 -3.61 -4.01
C ILE A 83 3.24 -4.17 -4.16
N TYR A 84 2.78 -4.40 -5.39
CA TYR A 84 1.46 -4.98 -5.64
C TYR A 84 1.35 -6.39 -5.06
N SER A 85 2.39 -7.20 -5.23
CA SER A 85 2.45 -8.56 -4.70
C SER A 85 2.52 -8.57 -3.17
N GLN A 86 3.33 -7.69 -2.57
CA GLN A 86 3.44 -7.56 -1.11
C GLN A 86 2.13 -7.08 -0.47
N VAL A 87 1.53 -6.03 -1.01
CA VAL A 87 0.24 -5.52 -0.53
C VAL A 87 -0.86 -6.56 -0.72
N GLY A 88 -0.88 -7.27 -1.85
CA GLY A 88 -1.81 -8.38 -2.07
C GLY A 88 -1.66 -9.50 -1.02
N ALA A 89 -0.43 -9.86 -0.66
CA ALA A 89 -0.15 -10.85 0.38
C ALA A 89 -0.58 -10.35 1.77
N ALA A 90 -0.29 -9.08 2.11
CA ALA A 90 -0.72 -8.46 3.36
C ALA A 90 -2.25 -8.44 3.48
N ILE A 91 -2.96 -8.08 2.41
CA ILE A 91 -4.43 -8.13 2.35
C ILE A 91 -4.95 -9.55 2.56
N ALA A 92 -4.40 -10.53 1.84
CA ALA A 92 -4.81 -11.92 1.97
C ALA A 92 -4.61 -12.45 3.39
N ARG A 93 -3.48 -12.09 4.02
CA ARG A 93 -3.21 -12.40 5.43
C ARG A 93 -4.20 -11.72 6.37
N MET A 94 -4.64 -10.49 6.10
CA MET A 94 -5.44 -9.71 7.05
C MET A 94 -6.96 -9.94 6.89
N GLU A 95 -7.50 -9.94 5.67
CA GLU A 95 -8.94 -10.15 5.41
C GLU A 95 -9.39 -11.53 5.92
N GLY A 96 -8.65 -12.58 5.60
CA GLY A 96 -9.02 -13.98 5.89
C GLY A 96 -8.74 -14.44 7.32
N SER A 97 -8.08 -13.62 8.13
CA SER A 97 -7.52 -14.04 9.42
C SER A 97 -8.35 -13.63 10.62
N SER A 98 -8.20 -14.36 11.72
CA SER A 98 -8.67 -13.89 13.04
C SER A 98 -7.68 -12.88 13.63
N LEU A 99 -8.11 -12.09 14.64
CA LEU A 99 -7.22 -11.17 15.37
C LEU A 99 -5.95 -11.85 15.87
N LYS A 100 -6.05 -13.12 16.27
CA LYS A 100 -4.90 -13.92 16.71
C LYS A 100 -3.83 -14.08 15.63
N ILE A 101 -4.22 -14.27 14.38
CA ILE A 101 -3.27 -14.45 13.26
C ILE A 101 -2.69 -13.10 12.82
N ILE A 102 -3.44 -12.01 13.02
CA ILE A 102 -3.00 -10.65 12.70
C ILE A 102 -1.87 -10.20 13.62
N ASP A 103 -2.03 -10.42 14.93
CA ASP A 103 -1.06 -10.06 15.97
C ASP A 103 0.31 -10.76 15.76
N MET A 104 0.28 -12.07 15.50
CA MET A 104 1.48 -12.91 15.47
C MET A 104 2.36 -12.73 14.23
N GLY A 105 2.00 -11.86 13.27
CA GLY A 105 2.86 -11.57 12.12
C GLY A 105 3.44 -12.82 11.45
N ALA A 106 2.60 -13.77 11.02
CA ALA A 106 3.00 -15.05 10.41
C ALA A 106 3.87 -16.01 11.26
N GLU A 107 4.23 -15.69 12.51
CA GLU A 107 4.85 -16.64 13.43
C GLU A 107 3.78 -17.45 14.18
N GLU A 108 3.38 -18.57 13.59
CA GLU A 108 2.31 -19.46 14.11
C GLU A 108 2.64 -20.14 15.46
N ASN A 109 3.86 -19.97 15.99
CA ASN A 109 4.40 -20.80 17.06
C ASN A 109 4.18 -20.25 18.48
N VAL A 110 3.64 -19.05 18.66
CA VAL A 110 3.35 -18.49 19.98
C VAL A 110 1.84 -18.58 20.24
N ALA A 111 1.41 -19.59 21.01
CA ALA A 111 -0.01 -19.75 21.33
C ALA A 111 -0.50 -18.63 22.26
N MET A 112 -1.00 -17.53 21.69
CA MET A 112 -1.64 -16.47 22.46
C MET A 112 -3.00 -16.94 22.99
N SER A 113 -3.27 -16.64 24.25
CA SER A 113 -4.60 -16.77 24.85
C SER A 113 -5.54 -15.71 24.28
N ARG A 114 -6.85 -15.96 24.38
CA ARG A 114 -7.88 -14.99 23.95
C ARG A 114 -7.69 -13.62 24.61
N GLN A 115 -7.38 -13.59 25.91
CA GLN A 115 -7.22 -12.35 26.65
C GLN A 115 -6.04 -11.52 26.12
N GLN A 116 -4.92 -12.17 25.79
CA GLN A 116 -3.76 -11.48 25.21
C GLN A 116 -4.07 -10.89 23.83
N VAL A 117 -4.85 -11.59 23.01
CA VAL A 117 -5.27 -11.08 21.69
C VAL A 117 -6.20 -9.87 21.83
N GLU A 118 -7.12 -9.90 22.78
CA GLU A 118 -8.02 -8.77 23.06
C GLU A 118 -7.26 -7.56 23.62
N GLU A 119 -6.29 -7.80 24.50
CA GLU A 119 -5.43 -6.75 25.07
C GLU A 119 -4.54 -6.10 24.00
N TRP A 120 -3.91 -6.92 23.15
CA TRP A 120 -3.17 -6.43 22.00
C TRP A 120 -4.06 -5.57 21.09
N ALA A 121 -5.22 -6.09 20.68
CA ALA A 121 -6.13 -5.38 19.77
C ALA A 121 -6.60 -4.05 20.39
N SER A 122 -6.94 -4.05 21.69
CA SER A 122 -7.30 -2.83 22.43
C SER A 122 -6.17 -1.80 22.42
N ASN A 123 -4.94 -2.21 22.72
CA ASN A 123 -3.79 -1.31 22.77
C ASN A 123 -3.46 -0.74 21.38
N THR A 124 -3.44 -1.59 20.36
CA THR A 124 -3.19 -1.15 18.98
C THR A 124 -4.28 -0.22 18.47
N VAL A 125 -5.55 -0.50 18.78
CA VAL A 125 -6.66 0.40 18.45
C VAL A 125 -6.49 1.75 19.14
N ALA A 126 -6.03 1.78 20.39
CA ALA A 126 -5.74 3.04 21.08
C ALA A 126 -4.61 3.84 20.40
N GLU A 127 -3.55 3.18 19.91
CA GLU A 127 -2.48 3.81 19.14
C GLU A 127 -2.98 4.42 17.82
N PHE A 128 -4.00 3.81 17.20
CA PHE A 128 -4.68 4.35 16.01
C PHE A 128 -5.76 5.40 16.32
N GLY A 129 -5.89 5.84 17.57
CA GLY A 129 -6.84 6.88 17.98
C GLY A 129 -8.24 6.37 18.34
N GLY A 130 -8.40 5.06 18.56
CA GLY A 130 -9.62 4.44 19.04
C GLY A 130 -10.57 3.94 17.93
N CYS A 131 -11.56 3.15 18.34
CA CYS A 131 -12.50 2.52 17.40
C CYS A 131 -13.31 3.51 16.56
N GLU A 132 -13.67 4.67 17.11
CA GLU A 132 -14.39 5.70 16.35
C GLU A 132 -13.55 6.21 15.16
N ALA A 133 -12.27 6.51 15.40
CA ALA A 133 -11.35 6.97 14.37
C ALA A 133 -11.13 5.91 13.29
N LEU A 134 -10.93 4.65 13.70
CA LEU A 134 -10.75 3.52 12.80
C LEU A 134 -11.99 3.26 11.94
N THR A 135 -13.17 3.19 12.53
CA THR A 135 -14.42 2.97 11.79
C THR A 135 -14.69 4.11 10.81
N LYS A 136 -14.44 5.37 11.21
CA LYS A 136 -14.57 6.51 10.32
C LYS A 136 -13.61 6.43 9.14
N ALA A 137 -12.33 6.13 9.38
CA ALA A 137 -11.34 5.97 8.31
C ALA A 137 -11.68 4.79 7.37
N HIS A 138 -12.19 3.71 7.94
CA HIS A 138 -12.67 2.54 7.23
C HIS A 138 -13.85 2.88 6.29
N ASP A 139 -14.77 3.73 6.76
CA ASP A 139 -16.00 4.03 6.05
C ASP A 139 -15.84 5.01 4.89
N VAL A 140 -14.81 5.86 4.90
CA VAL A 140 -14.48 6.74 3.77
C VAL A 140 -14.20 5.90 2.53
N GLU A 141 -15.04 5.96 1.52
CA GLU A 141 -14.77 5.36 0.20
C GLU A 141 -13.75 6.19 -0.59
N ASN A 142 -12.97 5.53 -1.45
CA ASN A 142 -11.98 6.15 -2.35
C ASN A 142 -12.56 6.43 -3.74
#